data_AF-A0A2N6DAH3-F1
#
_entry.id   AF-A0A2N6DAH3-F1
#
_cell.length_a   1.000
_cell.length_b   1.000
_cell.length_c   1.000
_cell.angle_alpha   90.00
_cell.angle_beta   90.00
_cell.angle_gamma   90.00
#
_symmetry.space_group_name_H-M   'P 1'
#
loop_
_entity.id
_entity.type
_entity.pdbx_description
1 polymer ?
#
loop_
_entity_poly.entity_id
_entity_poly.type
_entity_poly.pdbx_seq_one_letter_code
_entity_poly.pdbx_strand_id
1 'polypeptide(L)'
;MEFNTNTILLFLAGMIFGGYVYIRAENYSMNKYYPDVEGEERIAALKKTGFKLTFIGVLLFVIVFLVTKNALLSGACAGFAIFGIKP
;
A
#
# COMPACT_ATOMS: atom_id res chain seq x y z
N MET A 1 -18.01 10.09 7.45
CA MET A 1 -17.01 11.00 6.88
C MET A 1 -17.79 11.91 5.95
N GLU A 2 -17.74 13.23 6.16
CA GLU A 2 -18.47 14.16 5.29
C GLU A 2 -17.76 14.26 3.95
N PHE A 3 -18.53 14.10 2.87
CA PHE A 3 -18.02 14.12 1.51
C PHE A 3 -17.85 15.58 1.06
N ASN A 4 -16.72 16.18 1.42
CA ASN A 4 -16.34 17.53 1.02
C ASN A 4 -14.94 17.53 0.36
N THR A 5 -14.62 18.61 -0.36
CA THR A 5 -13.37 18.73 -1.13
C THR A 5 -12.13 18.53 -0.26
N ASN A 6 -12.12 19.02 0.97
CA ASN A 6 -10.98 18.87 1.88
C ASN A 6 -10.77 17.41 2.30
N THR A 7 -11.86 16.68 2.58
CA THR A 7 -11.82 15.25 2.88
C THR A 7 -11.23 14.46 1.70
N ILE A 8 -11.64 14.79 0.47
CA ILE A 8 -11.12 14.15 -0.75
C ILE A 8 -9.63 14.46 -0.93
N LEU A 9 -9.23 15.72 -0.78
CA LEU A 9 -7.81 16.13 -0.88
C LEU A 9 -6.94 15.44 0.17
N LEU A 10 -7.41 15.35 1.41
CA LEU A 10 -6.71 14.62 2.48
C LEU A 10 -6.61 13.13 2.18
N PHE A 11 -7.67 12.53 1.65
CA PHE A 11 -7.64 11.12 1.23
C PHE A 11 -6.61 10.89 0.12
N LEU A 12 -6.60 11.73 -0.92
CA LEU A 12 -5.64 11.64 -2.03
C LEU A 12 -4.19 11.88 -1.56
N ALA A 13 -3.95 12.87 -0.70
CA ALA A 13 -2.65 13.10 -0.09
C ALA A 13 -2.18 11.87 0.70
N GLY A 14 -3.10 11.26 1.44
CA GLY A 14 -2.89 9.98 2.10
C GLY A 14 -2.48 8.90 1.12
N MET A 15 -3.21 8.73 0.01
CA MET A 15 -2.90 7.72 -1.00
C MET A 15 -1.50 7.86 -1.59
N ILE A 16 -1.07 9.09 -1.90
CA ILE A 16 0.28 9.35 -2.41
C ILE A 16 1.32 8.92 -1.37
N PHE A 17 1.13 9.31 -0.11
CA PHE A 17 2.01 8.90 0.97
C PHE A 17 2.04 7.38 1.17
N GLY A 18 0.87 6.74 1.15
CA GLY A 18 0.72 5.28 1.25
C GLY A 18 1.47 4.52 0.15
N GLY A 19 1.35 4.97 -1.10
CA GLY A 19 2.08 4.42 -2.23
C GLY A 19 3.60 4.56 -2.09
N TYR A 20 4.08 5.70 -1.59
CA TYR A 20 5.50 5.89 -1.30
C TYR A 20 6.02 4.90 -0.22
N VAL A 21 5.25 4.72 0.86
CA VAL A 21 5.59 3.77 1.93
C VAL A 21 5.58 2.33 1.40
N TYR A 22 4.64 2.00 0.51
CA TYR A 22 4.58 0.69 -0.15
C TYR A 22 5.88 0.39 -0.91
N ILE A 23 6.33 1.30 -1.77
CA ILE A 23 7.54 1.10 -2.58
C ILE A 23 8.76 0.86 -1.68
N ARG A 24 8.88 1.63 -0.58
CA ARG A 24 9.93 1.44 0.42
C ARG A 24 9.86 0.05 1.08
N ALA A 25 8.66 -0.38 1.47
CA ALA A 25 8.45 -1.68 2.11
C ALA A 25 8.71 -2.85 1.15
N GLU A 26 8.28 -2.75 -0.10
CA GLU A 26 8.52 -3.74 -1.14
C GLU A 26 10.03 -3.88 -1.39
N ASN A 27 10.74 -2.77 -1.63
CA ASN A 27 12.18 -2.78 -1.85
C ASN A 27 12.95 -3.37 -0.66
N TYR A 28 12.56 -3.01 0.56
CA TYR A 28 13.17 -3.59 1.76
C TYR A 28 12.92 -5.10 1.85
N SER A 29 11.69 -5.55 1.58
CA SER A 29 11.33 -6.98 1.60
C SER A 29 12.09 -7.76 0.53
N MET A 30 12.21 -7.21 -0.68
CA MET A 30 12.95 -7.83 -1.77
C MET A 30 14.44 -7.92 -1.44
N ASN A 31 15.07 -6.85 -0.97
CA ASN A 31 16.50 -6.87 -0.65
C ASN A 31 16.83 -7.76 0.55
N LYS A 32 15.90 -7.93 1.51
CA LYS A 32 16.13 -8.72 2.71
C LYS A 32 15.89 -10.22 2.51
N TYR A 33 14.84 -10.58 1.78
CA TYR A 33 14.41 -11.98 1.65
C TYR A 33 14.73 -12.59 0.28
N TYR A 34 15.05 -11.76 -0.71
CA TYR A 34 15.33 -12.17 -2.08
C TYR A 34 16.52 -11.39 -2.67
N PRO A 35 17.69 -11.34 -1.99
CA PRO A 35 18.84 -10.55 -2.44
C PRO A 35 19.44 -11.04 -3.77
N ASP A 36 19.42 -12.35 -4.01
CA ASP A 36 20.14 -12.99 -5.12
C ASP A 36 19.23 -13.50 -6.25
N VAL A 37 17.93 -13.19 -6.21
CA VAL A 37 17.01 -13.59 -7.30
C VAL A 37 17.05 -12.56 -8.43
N GLU A 38 17.22 -13.05 -9.66
CA GLU A 38 17.25 -12.22 -10.87
C GLU A 38 16.23 -12.71 -11.91
N GLY A 39 16.01 -11.92 -12.96
CA GLY A 39 15.13 -12.28 -14.08
C GLY A 39 13.70 -12.65 -13.66
N GLU A 40 13.21 -13.79 -14.16
CA GLU A 40 11.83 -14.25 -13.95
C GLU A 40 11.53 -14.61 -12.49
N GLU A 41 12.51 -15.17 -11.76
CA GLU A 41 12.33 -15.51 -10.35
C GLU A 41 12.11 -14.27 -9.49
N ARG A 42 12.82 -13.17 -9.82
CA ARG A 42 12.60 -11.88 -9.16
C ARG A 42 11.20 -11.33 -9.44
N ILE A 43 10.69 -11.48 -10.66
CA ILE A 43 9.34 -11.05 -11.03
C ILE A 43 8.29 -11.87 -10.25
N ALA A 44 8.47 -13.19 -10.14
CA ALA A 44 7.59 -14.06 -9.37
C ALA A 44 7.61 -13.71 -7.87
N ALA A 45 8.79 -13.47 -7.30
CA ALA A 45 8.96 -13.05 -5.91
C ALA A 45 8.34 -11.67 -5.65
N LEU A 46 8.47 -10.72 -6.58
CA LEU A 46 7.80 -9.42 -6.54
C LEU A 46 6.28 -9.58 -6.55
N LYS A 47 5.72 -10.41 -7.45
CA LYS A 47 4.26 -10.66 -7.49
C LYS A 47 3.75 -11.26 -6.17
N LYS A 48 4.47 -12.23 -5.62
CA LYS A 48 4.11 -12.88 -4.34
C LYS A 48 4.21 -11.92 -3.16
N THR A 49 5.27 -11.12 -3.11
CA THR A 49 5.48 -10.11 -2.06
C THR A 49 4.44 -9.00 -2.17
N GLY A 50 4.18 -8.52 -3.38
CA GLY A 50 3.20 -7.50 -3.65
C GLY A 50 1.80 -7.91 -3.24
N PHE A 51 1.38 -9.13 -3.58
CA PHE A 51 0.07 -9.67 -3.14
C PHE A 51 -0.09 -9.69 -1.61
N LYS A 52 0.93 -10.13 -0.87
CA LYS A 52 0.91 -10.14 0.60
C LYS A 52 0.80 -8.73 1.18
N LEU A 53 1.60 -7.79 0.66
CA LEU A 53 1.58 -6.40 1.10
C LEU A 53 0.24 -5.73 0.78
N THR A 54 -0.35 -6.00 -0.40
CA THR A 54 -1.70 -5.54 -0.76
C THR A 54 -2.74 -6.03 0.24
N PHE A 55 -2.71 -7.32 0.61
CA PHE A 55 -3.65 -7.87 1.59
C PHE A 55 -3.55 -7.17 2.95
N ILE A 56 -2.31 -6.92 3.42
CA ILE A 56 -2.06 -6.16 4.64
C ILE A 56 -2.60 -4.72 4.51
N GLY A 57 -2.36 -4.07 3.37
CA GLY A 57 -2.86 -2.72 3.08
C GLY A 57 -4.38 -2.64 3.14
N VAL A 58 -5.09 -3.59 2.51
CA VAL A 58 -6.55 -3.66 2.53
C VAL A 58 -7.08 -3.90 3.94
N LEU A 59 -6.47 -4.82 4.69
CA LEU A 59 -6.87 -5.09 6.07
C LEU A 59 -6.71 -3.83 6.94
N LEU A 60 -5.56 -3.16 6.85
CA LEU A 60 -5.31 -1.90 7.56
C LEU A 60 -6.29 -0.81 7.13
N PHE A 61 -6.60 -0.72 5.84
CA PHE A 61 -7.58 0.22 5.32
C PHE A 61 -8.95 0.01 5.97
N VAL A 62 -9.45 -1.23 6.00
CA VAL A 62 -10.75 -1.55 6.60
C VAL A 62 -10.76 -1.18 8.09
N ILE A 63 -9.73 -1.56 8.83
CA ILE A 63 -9.62 -1.24 10.27
C ILE A 63 -9.59 0.27 10.49
N VAL A 64 -8.72 0.99 9.79
CA VAL A 64 -8.55 2.45 9.94
C VAL A 64 -9.81 3.19 9.53
N PHE A 65 -10.47 2.76 8.44
CA PHE A 65 -11.71 3.35 7.98
C PHE A 65 -12.86 3.19 8.99
N LEU A 66 -13.02 1.99 9.57
CA LEU A 66 -14.07 1.71 10.54
C LEU A 66 -13.85 2.40 11.89
N VAL A 67 -12.61 2.39 12.39
CA VAL A 67 -12.29 2.88 13.74
C VAL A 67 -12.06 4.39 13.76
N THR A 68 -11.24 4.91 12.86
CA THR A 68 -10.77 6.30 12.95
C THR A 68 -11.61 7.27 12.14
N LYS A 69 -12.25 6.79 11.07
CA LYS A 69 -12.96 7.63 10.07
C LYS A 69 -12.10 8.81 9.57
N ASN A 70 -10.78 8.71 9.64
CA ASN A 70 -9.83 9.75 9.26
C ASN A 70 -9.45 9.59 7.79
N ALA A 71 -9.80 10.58 6.97
CA ALA A 71 -9.57 10.55 5.53
C ALA A 71 -8.10 10.35 5.15
N LEU A 72 -7.18 11.03 5.85
CA LEU A 72 -5.75 10.97 5.54
C LEU A 72 -5.18 9.57 5.82
N LEU A 73 -5.50 9.00 6.99
CA LEU A 73 -5.01 7.67 7.37
C LEU A 73 -5.66 6.57 6.52
N SER A 74 -6.96 6.67 6.26
CA SER A 74 -7.65 5.77 5.32
C SER A 74 -7.05 5.88 3.92
N GLY A 75 -6.73 7.09 3.47
CA GLY A 75 -6.04 7.33 2.21
C GLY A 75 -4.67 6.64 2.17
N ALA A 76 -3.88 6.75 3.23
CA ALA A 76 -2.57 6.09 3.33
C ALA A 76 -2.67 4.56 3.22
N CYS A 77 -3.62 3.94 3.91
CA CYS A 77 -3.82 2.49 3.80
C CYS A 77 -4.35 2.08 2.41
N ALA A 78 -5.25 2.88 1.82
CA ALA A 78 -5.75 2.64 0.47
C ALA A 78 -4.65 2.75 -0.59
N GLY A 79 -3.82 3.79 -0.51
CA GLY A 79 -2.66 3.97 -1.38
C GLY A 79 -1.66 2.83 -1.23
N PHE A 80 -1.36 2.41 0.00
CA PHE A 80 -0.49 1.26 0.25
C PHE A 80 -1.02 -0.02 -0.40
N ALA A 81 -2.34 -0.27 -0.32
CA ALA A 81 -2.96 -1.43 -0.94
C ALA A 81 -2.91 -1.41 -2.47
N ILE A 82 -3.29 -0.28 -3.09
CA ILE A 82 -3.41 -0.15 -4.54
C ILE A 82 -2.05 -0.33 -5.23
N PHE A 83 -0.99 0.25 -4.67
CA PHE A 83 0.34 0.18 -5.25
C PHE A 83 0.93 -1.23 -5.27
N GLY A 84 0.38 -2.17 -4.48
CA GLY A 84 0.80 -3.56 -4.54
C GLY A 84 0.07 -4.45 -5.54
N ILE A 85 -0.89 -3.90 -6.27
CA ILE A 85 -1.53 -4.58 -7.39
C ILE A 85 -0.60 -4.45 -8.60
N LYS A 86 0.21 -5.48 -8.86
CA LYS A 86 1.04 -5.55 -10.07
C LYS A 86 0.34 -6.34 -11.17
N PRO A 87 0.36 -5.86 -12.44
CA PRO A 87 -0.11 -6.62 -13.59
C PRO A 87 0.72 -7.90 -13.84
#